data_AF-A0A845LLE6-F1
#
_entry.id   AF-A0A845LLE6-F1
#
_cell.length_a   1.000
_cell.length_b   1.000
_cell.length_c   1.000
_cell.angle_alpha   90.00
_cell.angle_beta   90.00
_cell.angle_gamma   90.00
#
_symmetry.space_group_name_H-M   'P 1'
#
loop_
_entity.id
_entity.type
_entity.pdbx_description
1 polymer ?
#
loop_
_entity_poly.entity_id
_entity_poly.type
_entity_poly.pdbx_seq_one_letter_code
_entity_poly.pdbx_strand_id
1 'polypeptide(L)'
;MKANETVLTNILEGTKQYIVPLFQRPYTWQKKHWETLWQDIMDLYEDDTRRTHFIGAMVTFPTVSVPEGVAKYLLIDGQQRLTTLAIRSSYIDWDHSKYFPAPLKTSTKMERVDAFPATDGPPGYR
;
A
#
# COMPACT_ATOMS: atom_id res chain seq x y z
N MET A 1 -23.99 -11.06 -4.46
CA MET A 1 -22.65 -11.14 -3.84
C MET A 1 -21.63 -11.23 -4.98
N LYS A 2 -20.65 -10.32 -5.07
CA LYS A 2 -19.59 -10.38 -6.09
C LYS A 2 -18.30 -10.88 -5.42
N ALA A 3 -17.72 -11.95 -5.93
CA ALA A 3 -16.41 -12.44 -5.51
C ALA A 3 -15.39 -12.01 -6.56
N ASN A 4 -14.31 -11.37 -6.13
CA ASN A 4 -13.19 -11.01 -6.98
C ASN A 4 -11.92 -11.53 -6.33
N GLU A 5 -11.04 -12.10 -7.14
CA GLU A 5 -9.68 -12.40 -6.72
C GLU A 5 -8.88 -11.09 -6.68
N THR A 6 -8.04 -10.93 -5.65
CA THR A 6 -7.16 -9.77 -5.53
C THR A 6 -5.85 -10.22 -4.91
N VAL A 7 -4.77 -9.53 -5.29
CA VAL A 7 -3.45 -9.71 -4.69
C VAL A 7 -3.34 -8.92 -3.38
N LEU A 8 -2.47 -9.38 -2.48
CA LEU A 8 -2.23 -8.76 -1.18
C LEU A 8 -1.79 -7.29 -1.29
N THR A 9 -1.00 -6.94 -2.30
CA THR A 9 -0.54 -5.56 -2.54
C THR A 9 -1.72 -4.60 -2.68
N ASN A 10 -2.73 -4.96 -3.47
CA ASN A 10 -3.94 -4.14 -3.68
C ASN A 10 -4.81 -3.99 -2.42
N ILE A 11 -4.58 -4.83 -1.40
CA ILE A 11 -5.24 -4.73 -0.10
C ILE A 11 -4.46 -3.77 0.82
N LEU A 12 -3.13 -3.76 0.74
CA LEU A 12 -2.25 -3.07 1.68
C LEU A 12 -1.69 -1.73 1.15
N GLU A 13 -1.81 -1.44 -0.15
CA GLU A 13 -1.25 -0.24 -0.83
C GLU A 13 -1.88 1.11 -0.42
N GLY A 14 -2.89 1.12 0.47
CA GLY A 14 -3.47 2.35 1.02
C GLY A 14 -4.52 3.04 0.15
N THR A 15 -4.84 2.52 -1.03
CA THR A 15 -5.91 3.03 -1.91
C THR A 15 -7.32 2.71 -1.40
N LYS A 16 -7.42 1.79 -0.43
CA LYS A 16 -8.67 1.32 0.18
C LYS A 16 -8.55 1.39 1.69
N GLN A 17 -9.64 1.78 2.34
CA GLN A 17 -9.75 1.78 3.79
C GLN A 17 -10.73 0.70 4.24
N TYR A 18 -10.26 -0.24 5.06
CA TYR A 18 -11.11 -1.28 5.64
C TYR A 18 -11.56 -0.86 7.05
N ILE A 19 -12.87 -0.86 7.29
CA ILE A 19 -13.49 -0.47 8.55
C ILE A 19 -13.97 -1.73 9.25
N VAL A 20 -13.46 -2.00 10.46
CA VAL A 20 -13.94 -3.10 11.30
C VAL A 20 -15.13 -2.61 12.13
N PRO A 21 -16.32 -3.22 11.99
CA PRO A 21 -17.49 -2.84 12.79
C PRO A 21 -17.29 -3.09 14.29
N LEU A 22 -17.92 -2.25 15.13
CA LEU A 22 -17.81 -2.35 16.60
C LEU A 22 -18.36 -3.66 17.19
N PHE A 23 -19.30 -4.32 16.50
CA PHE A 23 -19.91 -5.58 16.93
C PHE A 23 -19.05 -6.82 16.60
N GLN A 24 -17.88 -6.62 16.00
CA GLN A 24 -16.97 -7.72 15.70
C GLN A 24 -16.23 -8.23 16.93
N ARG A 25 -15.75 -9.48 16.84
CA ARG A 25 -14.97 -10.09 17.92
C ARG A 25 -13.61 -9.37 18.08
N PRO A 26 -13.05 -9.30 19.30
CA PRO A 26 -11.70 -8.79 19.48
C PRO A 26 -10.66 -9.66 18.77
N TYR A 27 -9.44 -9.15 18.65
CA TYR A 27 -8.33 -9.92 18.11
C TYR A 27 -7.94 -11.06 19.06
N THR A 28 -8.05 -12.31 18.59
CA THR A 28 -7.82 -13.52 19.40
C THR A 28 -6.79 -14.47 18.80
N TRP A 29 -6.20 -14.10 17.66
CA TRP A 29 -5.16 -14.92 17.05
C TRP A 29 -3.93 -14.98 17.94
N GLN A 30 -3.63 -16.20 18.40
CA GLN A 30 -2.42 -16.58 19.11
C GLN A 30 -1.29 -16.99 18.14
N LYS A 31 -0.08 -17.17 18.69
CA LYS A 31 1.15 -17.56 17.98
C LYS A 31 0.95 -18.64 16.92
N LYS A 32 0.26 -19.74 17.26
CA LYS A 32 -0.01 -20.84 16.32
C LYS A 32 -0.66 -20.39 15.01
N HIS A 33 -1.59 -19.42 15.08
CA HIS A 33 -2.28 -18.91 13.89
C HIS A 33 -1.36 -18.00 13.06
N TRP A 34 -0.45 -17.28 13.72
CA TRP A 34 0.55 -16.46 13.04
C TRP A 34 1.56 -17.35 12.32
N GLU A 35 1.98 -18.44 12.96
CA GLU A 35 2.88 -19.43 12.37
C GLU A 35 2.26 -20.07 11.13
N THR A 36 0.98 -20.47 11.19
CA THR A 36 0.26 -20.98 10.01
C THR A 36 0.19 -19.94 8.90
N LEU A 37 -0.29 -18.72 9.19
CA LEU A 37 -0.37 -17.67 8.17
C LEU A 37 1.01 -17.38 7.55
N TRP A 38 2.07 -17.40 8.35
CA TRP A 38 3.42 -17.15 7.88
C TRP A 38 3.95 -18.29 7.01
N GLN A 39 3.66 -19.53 7.38
CA GLN A 39 4.02 -20.68 6.56
C GLN A 39 3.34 -20.59 5.20
N ASP A 40 2.05 -20.27 5.14
CA ASP A 40 1.31 -20.10 3.87
C ASP A 40 1.96 -19.02 2.97
N ILE A 41 2.51 -17.96 3.57
CA ILE A 41 3.23 -16.89 2.85
C ILE A 41 4.64 -17.32 2.42
N MET A 42 5.32 -18.13 3.23
CA MET A 42 6.65 -18.65 2.91
C MET A 42 6.60 -19.69 1.81
N ASP A 43 5.63 -20.60 1.86
CA ASP A 43 5.40 -21.58 0.82
C ASP A 43 5.15 -20.90 -0.53
N LEU A 44 4.46 -19.75 -0.52
CA LEU A 44 4.27 -18.87 -1.68
C LEU A 44 5.55 -18.25 -2.22
N TYR A 45 6.46 -17.86 -1.33
CA TYR A 45 7.72 -17.23 -1.69
C TYR A 45 8.71 -18.25 -2.24
N GLU A 46 8.72 -19.47 -1.69
CA GLU A 46 9.61 -20.56 -2.09
C GLU A 46 9.12 -21.32 -3.34
N ASP A 47 7.83 -21.24 -3.69
CA ASP A 47 7.30 -21.82 -4.93
C ASP A 47 7.74 -21.02 -6.17
N ASP A 48 8.85 -21.47 -6.76
CA ASP A 48 9.45 -20.92 -7.99
C ASP A 48 8.51 -21.00 -9.22
N THR A 49 7.38 -21.72 -9.11
CA THR A 49 6.41 -21.84 -10.21
C THR A 49 5.40 -20.67 -10.29
N ARG A 50 5.53 -19.65 -9.42
CA ARG A 50 4.66 -18.45 -9.38
C ARG A 50 3.16 -18.76 -9.30
N ARG A 51 2.78 -19.86 -8.66
CA ARG A 51 1.37 -20.20 -8.49
C ARG A 51 0.69 -19.21 -7.55
N THR A 52 -0.51 -18.80 -7.91
CA THR A 52 -1.39 -18.04 -7.02
C THR A 52 -1.87 -18.95 -5.89
N HIS A 53 -1.40 -18.71 -4.66
CA HIS A 53 -1.90 -19.42 -3.47
C HIS A 53 -3.02 -18.62 -2.80
N PHE A 54 -4.02 -19.35 -2.33
CA PHE A 54 -5.19 -18.78 -1.69
C PHE A 54 -4.97 -18.70 -0.17
N ILE A 55 -4.66 -17.50 0.33
CA ILE A 55 -4.45 -17.22 1.76
C ILE A 55 -5.80 -17.04 2.52
N GLY A 56 -6.91 -17.16 1.78
CA GLY A 56 -8.26 -17.21 2.31
C GLY A 56 -9.16 -16.04 1.90
N ALA A 57 -10.47 -16.22 2.07
CA ALA A 57 -11.49 -15.27 1.63
C ALA A 57 -11.62 -14.08 2.60
N MET A 58 -11.82 -12.89 2.06
CA MET A 58 -12.23 -11.71 2.82
C MET A 58 -13.62 -11.29 2.35
N VAL A 59 -14.51 -10.99 3.30
CA VAL A 59 -15.85 -10.49 2.98
C VAL A 59 -15.92 -9.03 3.34
N THR A 60 -16.17 -8.20 2.34
CA THR A 60 -16.26 -6.76 2.48
C THR A 60 -17.55 -6.22 1.89
N PHE A 61 -18.07 -5.15 2.47
CA PHE A 61 -19.21 -4.41 1.93
C PHE A 61 -18.77 -2.97 1.58
N PRO A 62 -18.96 -2.52 0.34
CA PRO A 62 -18.62 -1.14 -0.03
C PRO A 62 -19.50 -0.17 0.76
N THR A 63 -18.88 0.84 1.36
CA THR A 63 -19.62 1.92 2.01
C THR A 63 -19.71 3.12 1.08
N VAL A 64 -20.62 4.05 1.38
CA VAL A 64 -20.77 5.28 0.58
C VAL A 64 -19.47 6.09 0.69
N SER A 65 -18.68 6.10 -0.39
CA SER A 65 -17.44 6.88 -0.47
C SER A 65 -17.74 8.32 -0.88
N VAL A 66 -17.07 9.27 -0.25
CA VAL A 66 -17.10 10.69 -0.66
C VAL A 66 -16.35 10.82 -1.99
N PRO A 67 -16.79 11.66 -2.94
CA PRO A 67 -16.18 11.77 -4.28
C PRO A 67 -14.66 12.04 -4.30
N GLU A 68 -14.11 12.64 -3.26
CA GLU A 68 -12.69 13.02 -3.13
C GLU A 68 -11.93 12.20 -2.07
N GLY A 69 -12.51 11.09 -1.59
CA GLY A 69 -11.96 10.29 -0.49
C GLY A 69 -11.48 8.89 -0.89
N VAL A 70 -10.66 8.29 -0.03
CA VAL A 70 -10.26 6.88 -0.11
C VAL A 70 -11.51 5.99 -0.05
N ALA A 71 -11.59 4.98 -0.93
CA ALA A 71 -12.72 4.06 -0.96
C ALA A 71 -12.80 3.25 0.33
N LYS A 72 -13.94 3.31 1.01
CA LYS A 72 -14.16 2.67 2.32
C LYS A 72 -14.95 1.37 2.19
N TYR A 73 -14.46 0.32 2.82
CA TYR A 73 -15.05 -1.02 2.81
C TYR A 73 -15.28 -1.49 4.25
N LEU A 74 -16.51 -1.85 4.59
CA LEU A 74 -16.81 -2.49 5.86
C LEU A 74 -16.31 -3.95 5.81
N LEU A 75 -15.50 -4.35 6.79
CA LEU A 75 -14.95 -5.70 6.87
C LEU A 75 -15.90 -6.60 7.68
N ILE A 76 -16.51 -7.57 6.99
CA ILE A 76 -17.45 -8.52 7.58
C ILE A 76 -16.72 -9.78 8.06
N ASP A 77 -15.73 -10.24 7.29
CA ASP A 77 -14.94 -11.44 7.62
C ASP A 77 -13.48 -11.31 7.11
N GLY A 78 -12.56 -12.04 7.74
CA GLY A 78 -11.12 -11.97 7.48
C GLY A 78 -10.39 -10.93 8.34
N GLN A 79 -11.04 -10.40 9.37
CA GLN A 79 -10.49 -9.33 10.22
C GLN A 79 -9.17 -9.67 10.90
N GLN A 80 -9.01 -10.91 11.38
CA GLN A 80 -7.83 -11.28 12.16
C GLN A 80 -6.62 -11.32 11.22
N ARG A 81 -6.78 -12.00 10.08
CA ARG A 81 -5.75 -12.08 9.04
C ARG A 81 -5.34 -10.70 8.55
N LEU A 82 -6.30 -9.84 8.19
CA LEU A 82 -5.98 -8.49 7.71
C LEU A 82 -5.23 -7.69 8.77
N THR A 83 -5.66 -7.75 10.03
CA THR A 83 -4.99 -7.06 11.14
C THR A 83 -3.56 -7.56 11.33
N THR A 84 -3.34 -8.89 11.33
CA THR A 84 -2.01 -9.48 11.45
C THR A 84 -1.09 -9.05 10.30
N LEU A 85 -1.59 -9.08 9.06
CA LEU A 85 -0.83 -8.64 7.88
C LEU A 85 -0.49 -7.16 7.93
N ALA A 86 -1.41 -6.31 8.39
CA ALA A 86 -1.17 -4.87 8.53
C ALA A 86 -0.09 -4.59 9.58
N ILE A 87 -0.15 -5.26 10.75
CA ILE A 87 0.86 -5.12 11.81
C ILE A 87 2.24 -5.60 11.33
N ARG A 88 2.29 -6.72 10.61
CA ARG A 88 3.55 -7.25 10.07
C ARG A 88 4.14 -6.30 9.02
N SER A 89 3.30 -5.78 8.13
CA SER A 89 3.73 -4.85 7.09
C SER A 89 4.24 -3.54 7.70
N SER A 90 3.57 -3.01 8.73
CA SER A 90 4.03 -1.80 9.42
C SER A 90 5.34 -2.04 10.18
N TYR A 91 5.54 -3.23 10.76
CA TYR A 91 6.82 -3.60 11.36
C TYR A 91 7.95 -3.66 10.32
N ILE A 92 7.71 -4.28 9.16
CA ILE A 92 8.69 -4.36 8.08
C ILE A 92 9.01 -2.97 7.53
N ASP A 93 8.00 -2.14 7.30
CA ASP A 93 8.17 -0.77 6.82
C ASP A 93 8.95 0.08 7.83
N TRP A 94 8.63 -0.04 9.12
CA TRP A 94 9.36 0.61 10.19
C TRP A 94 10.82 0.14 10.26
N ASP A 95 11.07 -1.17 10.16
CA ASP A 95 12.42 -1.72 10.17
C ASP A 95 13.21 -1.26 8.94
N HIS A 96 12.62 -1.32 7.75
CA HIS A 96 13.21 -0.80 6.52
C HIS A 96 13.55 0.69 6.63
N SER A 97 12.67 1.51 7.23
CA SER A 97 12.92 2.93 7.44
C SER A 97 14.12 3.25 8.34
N LYS A 98 14.48 2.34 9.26
CA LYS A 98 15.68 2.49 10.11
C LYS A 98 16.97 2.29 9.34
N TYR A 99 16.99 1.31 8.44
CA TYR A 99 18.19 0.96 7.67
C TYR A 99 18.30 1.75 6.36
N PHE A 100 17.17 2.27 5.86
CA PHE A 100 17.07 3.14 4.70
C PHE A 100 16.25 4.38 5.06
N PRO A 101 16.84 5.35 5.81
CA PRO A 101 16.19 6.63 6.02
C PRO A 101 15.92 7.28 4.66
N ALA A 102 14.76 7.93 4.53
CA ALA A 102 14.32 8.57 3.29
C ALA A 102 15.47 9.34 2.63
N PRO A 103 15.61 9.30 1.29
CA PRO A 103 16.64 10.07 0.61
C PRO A 103 16.56 11.51 1.11
N LEU A 104 17.71 12.04 1.55
CA LEU A 104 17.82 13.43 2.01
C LEU A 104 17.03 14.29 1.04
N LYS A 105 16.01 15.01 1.53
CA LYS A 105 15.30 16.00 0.73
C LYS A 105 16.30 17.11 0.39
N THR A 106 17.10 16.92 -0.64
CA THR A 106 17.88 17.99 -1.24
C THR A 106 16.90 18.85 -2.00
N SER A 107 16.46 19.93 -1.36
CA SER A 107 15.83 21.03 -2.08
C SER A 107 16.91 21.70 -2.93
N THR A 108 17.17 21.18 -4.13
CA THR A 108 17.88 21.95 -5.14
C THR A 108 16.91 23.04 -5.60
N LYS A 109 17.07 24.26 -5.07
CA LYS A 109 16.52 25.45 -5.72
C LYS A 109 17.18 25.54 -7.10
N MET A 110 16.49 25.12 -8.16
CA MET A 110 16.79 25.65 -9.48
C MET A 110 16.19 27.05 -9.55
N GLU A 111 17.00 28.06 -9.25
CA GLU A 111 16.69 29.40 -9.73
C GLU A 111 16.82 29.37 -11.25
N ARG A 112 15.68 29.50 -11.92
CA ARG A 112 15.63 29.78 -13.34
C ARG A 112 16.26 31.15 -13.50
N VAL A 113 17.51 31.19 -13.99
CA VAL A 113 18.08 32.45 -14.48
C VAL A 113 17.24 32.88 -15.68
N ASP A 114 16.52 33.99 -15.52
CA ASP A 114 15.71 34.54 -16.58
C ASP A 114 16.61 34.83 -17.79
N ALA A 115 16.10 34.47 -18.97
CA ALA A 115 16.79 34.62 -20.24
C ALA A 115 17.29 36.07 -20.42
N PHE A 116 18.56 36.21 -20.81
CA PHE A 116 19.10 37.47 -21.28
C PHE A 116 18.17 38.07 -22.35
N PRO A 117 17.83 39.38 -22.29
CA PRO A 117 17.04 39.99 -23.35
C PRO A 117 17.81 39.88 -24.67
N ALA A 118 17.13 39.37 -25.70
CA ALA A 118 17.65 39.32 -27.05
C ALA A 118 18.05 40.74 -27.46
N THR A 119 19.35 40.98 -27.58
CA THR A 119 19.87 42.21 -28.18
C THR A 119 19.51 42.19 -29.66
N ASP A 120 18.88 43.27 -30.12
CA ASP A 120 18.50 43.53 -31.50
C ASP A 120 19.59 43.17 -32.52
N GLY A 121 19.14 42.62 -33.65
CA GLY A 121 19.97 42.01 -34.67
C GLY A 121 21.04 42.95 -35.28
N PRO A 122 22.09 42.38 -35.89
CA PRO A 122 23.18 43.16 -36.43
C PRO A 122 22.72 44.01 -37.64
N PRO A 123 23.27 45.22 -37.82
CA PRO A 123 22.93 46.10 -38.93
C PRO A 123 23.42 45.50 -40.25
N GLY A 124 22.61 45.68 -41.30
CA GLY A 124 22.92 45.23 -42.65
C GLY A 124 24.26 45.79 -43.16
N TYR A 125 25.01 44.93 -43.85
CA TYR A 125 26.18 45.32 -44.62
C TYR A 125 25.87 45.25 -46.12
N ARG A 126 26.12 46.38 -46.78
CA ARG A 126 26.52 46.43 -48.19
C ARG A 126 27.87 45.76 -48.36
#